data_AF-A0A417QXZ9-F1
#
_entry.id   AF-A0A417QXZ9-F1
#
_cell.length_a   1.000
_cell.length_b   1.000
_cell.length_c   1.000
_cell.angle_alpha   90.00
_cell.angle_beta   90.00
_cell.angle_gamma   90.00
#
_symmetry.space_group_name_H-M   'P 1'
#
loop_
_entity.id
_entity.type
_entity.pdbx_description
1 polymer ?
#
loop_
_entity_poly.entity_id
_entity_poly.type
_entity_poly.pdbx_seq_one_letter_code
_entity_poly.pdbx_strand_id
1 'polypeptide(L)'
;MKQITMKKKVKQLCCILLAVILCMGMTVPAMAASSRYYNAAVSSYKKYVKGKRGSYKIVDIDGNGIPELLMHNSSAGINEIRTYNPKTRKNVRAASVGYGKGYNFPIKYSRTCHTVMLCNANTGGTEYCIYRVRGTKATRIVKAERFNGKFQKGYKVNGKRVSGSTYSRSVKKYMQKAGVVWSSGM
;
A
#
# COMPACT_ATOMS: atom_id res chain seq x y z
N MET A 1 -36.75 47.00 14.77
CA MET A 1 -35.88 46.22 13.86
C MET A 1 -34.44 45.96 14.33
N LYS A 2 -33.85 46.72 15.27
CA LYS A 2 -32.43 46.54 15.68
C LYS A 2 -32.12 45.28 16.52
N GLN A 3 -33.05 44.80 17.36
CA GLN A 3 -32.79 43.65 18.26
C GLN A 3 -32.74 42.29 17.54
N ILE A 4 -33.53 42.08 16.48
CA ILE A 4 -33.58 40.80 15.75
C ILE A 4 -32.27 40.54 15.00
N THR A 5 -31.65 41.60 14.49
CA THR A 5 -30.38 41.56 13.76
C THR A 5 -29.20 41.21 14.66
N MET A 6 -29.18 41.68 15.92
CA MET A 6 -28.15 41.31 16.90
C MET A 6 -28.20 39.83 17.28
N LYS A 7 -29.40 39.27 17.50
CA LYS A 7 -29.55 37.84 17.84
C LYS A 7 -29.04 36.90 16.73
N LYS A 8 -29.19 37.27 15.45
CA LYS A 8 -28.66 36.51 14.32
C LYS A 8 -27.12 36.56 14.26
N LYS A 9 -26.52 37.74 14.46
CA LYS A 9 -25.05 37.88 14.44
C LYS A 9 -24.37 37.18 15.62
N VAL A 10 -24.98 37.17 16.80
CA VAL A 10 -24.48 36.44 17.99
C VAL A 10 -24.56 34.92 17.79
N LYS A 11 -25.65 34.39 17.22
CA LYS A 11 -25.74 32.96 16.87
C LYS A 11 -24.71 32.55 15.82
N GLN A 12 -24.49 33.38 14.80
CA GLN A 12 -23.51 33.12 13.75
C GLN A 12 -22.07 33.12 14.31
N LEU A 13 -21.74 34.04 15.23
CA LEU A 13 -20.46 34.07 15.93
C LEU A 13 -20.26 32.84 16.83
N CYS A 14 -21.28 32.40 17.57
CA CYS A 14 -21.19 31.17 18.37
C CYS A 14 -20.99 29.91 17.52
N CYS A 15 -21.65 29.82 16.34
CA CYS A 15 -21.45 28.69 15.43
C CYS A 15 -20.05 28.66 14.82
N ILE A 16 -19.47 29.82 14.51
CA ILE A 16 -18.09 29.93 14.00
C ILE A 16 -17.09 29.56 15.11
N LEU A 17 -17.31 30.03 16.36
CA LEU A 17 -16.46 29.66 17.49
C LEU A 17 -16.52 28.16 17.79
N LEU A 18 -17.72 27.55 17.76
CA LEU A 18 -17.88 26.10 17.94
C LEU A 18 -17.16 25.30 16.83
N ALA A 19 -17.21 25.76 15.58
CA ALA A 19 -16.49 25.13 14.47
C ALA A 19 -14.96 25.21 14.65
N VAL A 20 -14.44 26.34 15.13
CA VAL A 20 -13.00 26.52 15.40
C VAL A 20 -12.54 25.66 16.58
N ILE A 21 -13.34 25.53 17.64
CA ILE A 21 -13.04 24.67 18.79
C ILE A 21 -13.08 23.17 18.41
N LEU A 22 -14.01 22.77 17.53
CA LEU A 22 -14.04 21.41 16.95
C LEU A 22 -12.80 21.13 16.08
N CYS A 23 -12.25 22.13 15.41
CA CYS A 23 -11.01 22.00 14.64
C CYS A 23 -9.75 21.90 15.51
N MET A 24 -9.74 22.49 16.71
CA MET A 24 -8.60 22.42 17.64
C MET A 24 -8.68 21.28 18.67
N GLY A 25 -9.88 20.71 18.91
CA GLY A 25 -10.10 19.64 19.89
C GLY A 25 -9.63 18.24 19.51
N MET A 26 -9.03 18.03 18.33
CA MET A 26 -8.57 16.71 17.87
C MET A 26 -7.05 16.47 18.00
N THR A 27 -6.32 17.31 18.73
CA THR A 27 -4.92 17.02 19.03
C THR A 27 -4.78 16.34 20.39
N VAL A 28 -5.22 15.09 20.49
CA VAL A 28 -4.67 14.15 21.48
C VAL A 28 -4.28 12.85 20.76
N PRO A 29 -3.29 12.14 21.29
CA PRO A 29 -1.97 11.93 20.70
C PRO A 29 -2.01 10.92 19.54
N ALA A 30 -2.15 11.37 18.30
CA ALA A 30 -1.99 10.51 17.12
C ALA A 30 -0.66 9.74 17.16
N MET A 31 0.39 10.33 17.75
CA MET A 31 1.71 9.69 17.92
C MET A 31 1.76 8.57 18.97
N ALA A 32 0.98 8.60 20.05
CA ALA A 32 1.02 7.53 21.06
C ALA A 32 0.05 6.38 20.72
N ALA A 33 -1.06 6.67 20.05
CA ALA A 33 -1.90 5.65 19.43
C ALA A 33 -1.18 4.97 18.25
N SER A 34 -0.43 5.73 17.44
CA SER A 34 0.35 5.15 16.33
C SER A 34 1.45 4.23 16.83
N SER A 35 2.20 4.59 17.88
CA SER A 35 3.26 3.72 18.41
C SER A 35 2.72 2.39 18.99
N ARG A 36 1.56 2.40 19.66
CA ARG A 36 0.89 1.19 20.13
C ARG A 36 0.48 0.27 18.98
N TYR A 37 -0.21 0.80 17.97
CA TYR A 37 -0.68 -0.02 16.85
C TYR A 37 0.46 -0.45 15.94
N TYR A 38 1.50 0.37 15.79
CA TYR A 38 2.75 0.01 15.14
C TYR A 38 3.38 -1.23 15.79
N ASN A 39 3.59 -1.19 17.11
CA ASN A 39 4.21 -2.29 17.86
C ASN A 39 3.36 -3.56 17.79
N ALA A 40 2.04 -3.43 17.90
CA ALA A 40 1.11 -4.55 17.76
C ALA A 40 1.16 -5.19 16.36
N ALA A 41 1.19 -4.37 15.31
CA ALA A 41 1.33 -4.83 13.93
C ALA A 41 2.67 -5.55 13.71
N VAL A 42 3.80 -4.93 14.10
CA VAL A 42 5.14 -5.52 14.00
C VAL A 42 5.20 -6.87 14.71
N SER A 43 4.69 -6.96 15.94
CA SER A 43 4.64 -8.22 16.70
C SER A 43 3.79 -9.28 15.99
N SER A 44 2.60 -8.90 15.50
CA SER A 44 1.71 -9.78 14.74
C SER A 44 2.39 -10.34 13.48
N TYR A 45 3.11 -9.49 12.74
CA TYR A 45 3.86 -9.91 11.57
C TYR A 45 5.06 -10.79 11.90
N LYS A 46 5.84 -10.48 12.94
CA LYS A 46 6.95 -11.33 13.40
C LYS A 46 6.46 -12.74 13.74
N LYS A 47 5.32 -12.85 14.42
CA LYS A 47 4.67 -14.14 14.68
C LYS A 47 4.23 -14.83 13.39
N TYR A 48 3.67 -14.08 12.44
CA TYR A 48 3.26 -14.61 11.15
C TYR A 48 4.44 -15.15 10.32
N VAL A 49 5.57 -14.44 10.24
CA VAL A 49 6.71 -14.85 9.41
C VAL A 49 7.55 -15.96 10.04
N LYS A 50 7.38 -16.24 11.34
CA LYS A 50 8.08 -17.33 12.03
C LYS A 50 7.81 -18.66 11.30
N GLY A 51 8.89 -19.37 10.95
CA GLY A 51 8.85 -20.64 10.23
C GLY A 51 8.57 -20.54 8.73
N LYS A 52 8.46 -19.34 8.15
CA LYS A 52 8.34 -19.13 6.71
C LYS A 52 9.68 -18.77 6.10
N ARG A 53 9.88 -19.19 4.84
CA ARG A 53 11.07 -18.88 4.03
C ARG A 53 10.81 -17.66 3.15
N GLY A 54 11.89 -16.94 2.84
CA GLY A 54 11.91 -15.77 1.97
C GLY A 54 12.13 -14.47 2.73
N SER A 55 12.17 -13.36 2.00
CA SER A 55 12.48 -12.05 2.55
C SER A 55 11.22 -11.24 2.83
N TYR A 56 11.32 -10.30 3.76
CA TYR A 56 10.21 -9.42 4.08
C TYR A 56 10.68 -8.04 4.53
N LYS A 57 9.76 -7.08 4.44
CA LYS A 57 9.91 -5.74 4.99
C LYS A 57 8.63 -5.35 5.70
N ILE A 58 8.77 -4.78 6.89
CA ILE A 58 7.69 -4.12 7.60
C ILE A 58 7.89 -2.62 7.41
N VAL A 59 6.90 -1.93 6.83
CA VAL A 59 7.00 -0.53 6.44
C VAL A 59 5.62 0.11 6.37
N ASP A 60 5.49 1.32 6.90
CA ASP A 60 4.29 2.16 6.76
C ASP A 60 4.25 2.80 5.37
N ILE A 61 3.40 2.26 4.49
CA ILE A 61 3.27 2.64 3.09
C ILE A 61 2.35 3.84 2.92
N ASP A 62 1.21 3.85 3.63
CA ASP A 62 0.19 4.88 3.47
C ASP A 62 0.31 6.04 4.47
N GLY A 63 1.23 5.94 5.44
CA GLY A 63 1.53 6.98 6.43
C GLY A 63 0.54 7.02 7.59
N ASN A 64 -0.27 5.98 7.79
CA ASN A 64 -1.29 5.97 8.85
C ASN A 64 -0.75 5.59 10.25
N GLY A 65 0.54 5.28 10.36
CA GLY A 65 1.19 4.87 11.62
C GLY A 65 1.09 3.38 11.95
N ILE A 66 0.43 2.57 11.11
CA ILE A 66 0.35 1.11 11.20
C ILE A 66 1.04 0.54 9.97
N PRO A 67 2.19 -0.14 10.12
CA PRO A 67 2.96 -0.59 8.98
C PRO A 67 2.29 -1.77 8.27
N GLU A 68 2.60 -1.96 7.00
CA GLU A 68 2.31 -3.15 6.23
C GLU A 68 3.48 -4.13 6.27
N LEU A 69 3.18 -5.41 6.09
CA LEU A 69 4.17 -6.44 5.77
C LEU A 69 4.17 -6.68 4.26
N LEU A 70 5.34 -6.48 3.65
CA LEU A 70 5.64 -6.89 2.28
C LEU A 70 6.50 -8.15 2.36
N MET A 71 6.05 -9.25 1.79
CA MET A 71 6.74 -10.53 1.94
C MET A 71 6.86 -11.26 0.61
N HIS A 72 8.10 -11.65 0.30
CA HIS A 72 8.40 -12.78 -0.57
C HIS A 72 8.23 -14.05 0.27
N ASN A 73 7.12 -14.75 0.08
CA ASN A 73 6.80 -15.95 0.84
C ASN A 73 7.12 -17.18 -0.01
N SER A 74 8.40 -17.59 0.03
CA SER A 74 8.90 -18.72 -0.74
C SER A 74 8.29 -20.05 -0.29
N SER A 75 7.87 -20.15 0.98
CA SER A 75 7.11 -21.32 1.48
C SER A 75 5.77 -21.51 0.79
N ALA A 76 5.18 -20.46 0.23
CA ALA A 76 3.87 -20.50 -0.42
C ALA A 76 3.93 -20.15 -1.92
N GLY A 77 5.11 -19.88 -2.48
CA GLY A 77 5.23 -19.52 -3.90
C GLY A 77 4.65 -18.14 -4.28
N ILE A 78 4.46 -17.24 -3.30
CA ILE A 78 3.75 -15.97 -3.51
C ILE A 78 4.52 -14.76 -2.99
N ASN A 79 4.27 -13.63 -3.65
CA ASN A 79 4.44 -12.29 -3.11
C ASN A 79 3.14 -11.88 -2.40
N GLU A 80 3.22 -11.31 -1.20
CA GLU A 80 2.04 -10.85 -0.47
C GLU A 80 2.21 -9.50 0.23
N ILE A 81 1.10 -8.78 0.33
CA ILE A 81 0.92 -7.59 1.17
C ILE A 81 -0.02 -7.99 2.30
N ARG A 82 0.40 -7.79 3.55
CA ARG A 82 -0.47 -7.97 4.71
C ARG A 82 -0.62 -6.67 5.48
N THR A 83 -1.85 -6.34 5.83
CA THR A 83 -2.20 -5.18 6.65
C THR A 83 -2.64 -5.63 8.04
N TYR A 84 -2.50 -4.78 9.06
CA TYR A 84 -2.96 -5.05 10.40
C TYR A 84 -4.25 -4.27 10.67
N ASN A 85 -5.29 -4.96 11.12
CA ASN A 85 -6.55 -4.32 11.50
C ASN A 85 -6.55 -4.10 13.02
N PRO A 86 -6.45 -2.85 13.52
CA PRO A 86 -6.40 -2.56 14.95
C PRO A 86 -7.72 -2.85 15.67
N LYS A 87 -8.87 -2.84 14.95
CA LYS A 87 -10.19 -3.17 15.52
C LYS A 87 -10.31 -4.65 15.84
N THR A 88 -9.88 -5.50 14.90
CA THR A 88 -9.95 -6.97 15.07
C THR A 88 -8.68 -7.57 15.65
N ARG A 89 -7.61 -6.78 15.78
CA ARG A 89 -6.26 -7.17 16.21
C ARG A 89 -5.64 -8.29 15.37
N LYS A 90 -6.05 -8.41 14.11
CA LYS A 90 -5.59 -9.46 13.18
C LYS A 90 -4.77 -8.86 12.05
N ASN A 91 -3.70 -9.54 11.65
CA ASN A 91 -3.10 -9.30 10.34
C ASN A 91 -3.89 -10.06 9.26
N VAL A 92 -4.15 -9.40 8.14
CA VAL A 92 -4.93 -9.94 7.02
C VAL A 92 -4.14 -9.80 5.73
N ARG A 93 -4.27 -10.79 4.84
CA ARG A 93 -3.70 -10.70 3.48
C ARG A 93 -4.53 -9.71 2.68
N ALA A 94 -3.94 -8.57 2.33
CA ALA A 94 -4.61 -7.52 1.57
C ALA A 94 -4.48 -7.77 0.06
N ALA A 95 -3.35 -8.35 -0.38
CA ALA A 95 -3.13 -8.76 -1.75
C ALA A 95 -2.06 -9.85 -1.84
N SER A 96 -2.10 -10.65 -2.91
CA SER A 96 -1.02 -11.57 -3.25
C SER A 96 -0.96 -11.85 -4.74
N VAL A 97 0.24 -12.19 -5.22
CA VAL A 97 0.52 -12.62 -6.58
C VAL A 97 1.54 -13.76 -6.53
N GLY A 98 1.31 -14.86 -7.24
CA GLY A 98 2.32 -15.92 -7.39
C GLY A 98 3.55 -15.37 -8.10
N TYR A 99 4.77 -15.64 -7.61
CA TYR A 99 5.96 -15.08 -8.27
C TYR A 99 6.40 -15.89 -9.50
N GLY A 100 6.00 -17.16 -9.62
CA GLY A 100 6.31 -18.02 -10.77
C GLY A 100 7.82 -18.15 -11.02
N LYS A 101 8.26 -17.88 -12.25
CA LYS A 101 9.69 -17.77 -12.61
C LYS A 101 10.33 -16.44 -12.16
N GLY A 102 9.54 -15.54 -11.57
CA GLY A 102 9.97 -14.24 -11.05
C GLY A 102 10.41 -14.27 -9.60
N TYR A 103 10.88 -15.41 -9.09
CA TYR A 103 11.34 -15.58 -7.70
C TYR A 103 12.50 -14.65 -7.32
N ASN A 104 13.27 -14.18 -8.30
CA ASN A 104 14.36 -13.22 -8.13
C ASN A 104 13.92 -11.75 -8.28
N PHE A 105 12.66 -11.49 -8.65
CA PHE A 105 12.19 -10.11 -8.82
C PHE A 105 11.81 -9.50 -7.48
N PRO A 106 12.30 -8.28 -7.18
CA PRO A 106 12.00 -7.68 -5.90
C PRO A 106 10.54 -7.20 -5.83
N ILE A 107 10.02 -7.12 -4.62
CA ILE A 107 8.85 -6.28 -4.33
C ILE A 107 9.34 -4.83 -4.31
N LYS A 108 8.68 -3.93 -5.03
CA LYS A 108 8.94 -2.49 -4.94
C LYS A 108 7.82 -1.81 -4.19
N TYR A 109 8.12 -0.74 -3.48
CA TYR A 109 7.10 0.06 -2.80
C TYR A 109 7.44 1.53 -2.82
N SER A 110 6.44 2.40 -2.79
CA SER A 110 6.61 3.84 -2.69
C SER A 110 5.74 4.38 -1.57
N ARG A 111 6.40 4.96 -0.56
CA ARG A 111 5.72 5.72 0.51
C ARG A 111 5.17 7.05 0.00
N THR A 112 5.79 7.62 -1.03
CA THR A 112 5.32 8.84 -1.69
C THR A 112 4.03 8.60 -2.48
N CYS A 113 3.88 7.44 -3.10
CA CYS A 113 2.71 7.12 -3.91
C CYS A 113 1.67 6.23 -3.19
N HIS A 114 1.99 5.75 -1.98
CA HIS A 114 1.22 4.78 -1.20
C HIS A 114 0.92 3.50 -1.99
N THR A 115 1.96 2.94 -2.62
CA THR A 115 1.83 1.84 -3.57
C THR A 115 2.87 0.75 -3.37
N VAL A 116 2.50 -0.45 -3.74
CA VAL A 116 3.37 -1.64 -3.73
C VAL A 116 3.23 -2.35 -5.08
N MET A 117 4.35 -2.74 -5.66
CA MET A 117 4.43 -3.54 -6.89
C MET A 117 4.86 -4.96 -6.55
N LEU A 118 3.97 -5.90 -6.79
CA LEU A 118 4.25 -7.34 -6.73
C LEU A 118 4.58 -7.83 -8.14
N CYS A 119 5.65 -8.61 -8.26
CA CYS A 119 6.14 -9.10 -9.54
C CYS A 119 5.79 -10.58 -9.73
N ASN A 120 5.56 -10.97 -10.99
CA ASN A 120 5.44 -12.36 -11.44
C ASN A 120 6.19 -12.50 -12.76
N ALA A 121 6.74 -13.67 -13.04
CA ALA A 121 7.22 -14.00 -14.37
C ALA A 121 6.84 -15.43 -14.76
N ASN A 122 6.73 -15.65 -16.05
CA ASN A 122 6.56 -16.96 -16.64
C ASN A 122 7.44 -17.06 -17.91
N THR A 123 7.33 -18.19 -18.62
CA THR A 123 8.13 -18.43 -19.82
C THR A 123 7.88 -17.39 -20.93
N GLY A 124 6.69 -16.80 -21.00
CA GLY A 124 6.28 -15.84 -22.03
C GLY A 124 6.50 -14.36 -21.66
N GLY A 125 6.93 -14.05 -20.43
CA GLY A 125 7.12 -12.67 -20.02
C GLY A 125 7.05 -12.39 -18.53
N THR A 126 6.81 -11.12 -18.22
CA THR A 126 6.78 -10.56 -16.86
C THR A 126 5.49 -9.79 -16.64
N GLU A 127 4.97 -9.86 -15.42
CA GLU A 127 3.80 -9.12 -14.97
C GLU A 127 4.14 -8.34 -13.69
N TYR A 128 3.74 -7.07 -13.67
CA TYR A 128 3.79 -6.20 -12.50
C TYR A 128 2.37 -5.83 -12.09
N CYS A 129 1.98 -6.23 -10.88
CA CYS A 129 0.74 -5.81 -10.25
C CYS A 129 1.03 -4.71 -9.23
N ILE A 130 0.56 -3.49 -9.51
CA ILE A 130 0.71 -2.35 -8.60
C ILE A 130 -0.58 -2.16 -7.81
N TYR A 131 -0.46 -2.21 -6.50
CA TYR A 131 -1.52 -2.01 -5.53
C TYR A 131 -1.36 -0.66 -4.85
N ARG A 132 -2.46 0.08 -4.69
CA ARG A 132 -2.53 1.21 -3.78
C ARG A 132 -2.96 0.72 -2.40
N VAL A 133 -2.22 1.10 -1.37
CA VAL A 133 -2.49 0.74 0.02
C VAL A 133 -3.20 1.90 0.71
N ARG A 134 -4.28 1.59 1.43
CA ARG A 134 -5.04 2.52 2.28
C ARG A 134 -5.67 1.77 3.44
N GLY A 135 -5.19 2.02 4.65
CA GLY A 135 -5.57 1.29 5.86
C GLY A 135 -5.42 -0.21 5.67
N THR A 136 -6.50 -0.95 5.89
CA THR A 136 -6.50 -2.41 5.82
C THR A 136 -6.74 -2.98 4.41
N LYS A 137 -6.59 -2.17 3.35
CA LYS A 137 -6.92 -2.57 1.97
C LYS A 137 -5.78 -2.29 1.01
N ALA A 138 -5.62 -3.19 0.04
CA ALA A 138 -4.72 -3.03 -1.10
C ALA A 138 -5.51 -3.21 -2.40
N THR A 139 -5.69 -2.14 -3.18
CA THR A 139 -6.47 -2.16 -4.43
C THR A 139 -5.52 -2.16 -5.63
N ARG A 140 -5.64 -3.13 -6.54
CA ARG A 140 -4.84 -3.16 -7.77
C ARG A 140 -5.25 -2.01 -8.69
N ILE A 141 -4.31 -1.11 -8.98
CA ILE A 141 -4.52 0.06 -9.85
C ILE A 141 -3.87 -0.11 -11.23
N VAL A 142 -2.82 -0.95 -11.30
CA VAL A 142 -2.14 -1.27 -12.56
C VAL A 142 -1.81 -2.75 -12.61
N LYS A 143 -2.10 -3.37 -13.75
CA LYS A 143 -1.52 -4.63 -14.20
C LYS A 143 -0.70 -4.33 -15.46
N ALA A 144 0.63 -4.42 -15.38
CA ALA A 144 1.53 -4.13 -16.49
C ALA A 144 2.25 -5.40 -16.92
N GLU A 145 2.05 -5.81 -18.17
CA GLU A 145 2.56 -7.07 -18.73
C GLU A 145 3.56 -6.77 -19.85
N ARG A 146 4.73 -7.42 -19.79
CA ARG A 146 5.76 -7.39 -20.83
C ARG A 146 5.90 -8.80 -21.39
N PHE A 147 5.72 -8.96 -22.70
CA PHE A 147 5.83 -10.23 -23.39
C PHE A 147 7.17 -10.32 -24.14
N ASN A 148 7.89 -11.43 -23.95
CA ASN A 148 9.29 -11.58 -24.39
C ASN A 148 9.48 -12.09 -25.83
N GLY A 149 8.40 -12.39 -26.55
CA GLY A 149 8.45 -12.91 -27.91
C GLY A 149 8.28 -14.42 -28.03
N LYS A 150 8.30 -15.20 -26.93
CA LYS A 150 8.15 -16.66 -27.01
C LYS A 150 6.78 -17.10 -27.53
N PHE A 151 5.72 -16.42 -27.07
CA PHE A 151 4.34 -16.67 -27.52
C PHE A 151 3.66 -15.39 -28.00
N GLN A 152 4.04 -14.25 -27.42
CA GLN A 152 3.58 -12.92 -27.78
C GLN A 152 4.72 -11.94 -27.56
N LYS A 153 4.74 -10.83 -28.32
CA LYS A 153 5.68 -9.72 -28.13
C LYS A 153 4.93 -8.42 -27.85
N GLY A 154 5.49 -7.58 -26.99
CA GLY A 154 5.01 -6.23 -26.72
C GLY A 154 4.61 -6.00 -25.28
N TYR A 155 3.73 -5.02 -25.06
CA TYR A 155 3.35 -4.55 -23.73
C TYR A 155 1.83 -4.41 -23.61
N LYS A 156 1.29 -4.75 -22.45
CA LYS A 156 -0.07 -4.42 -22.06
C LYS A 156 -0.10 -3.69 -20.73
N VAL A 157 -1.03 -2.76 -20.59
CA VAL A 157 -1.38 -2.11 -19.32
C VAL A 157 -2.88 -2.23 -19.15
N ASN A 158 -3.31 -2.84 -18.05
CA ASN A 158 -4.71 -3.12 -17.74
C ASN A 158 -5.43 -3.80 -18.91
N GLY A 159 -4.79 -4.81 -19.51
CA GLY A 159 -5.31 -5.58 -20.64
C GLY A 159 -5.19 -4.91 -22.01
N LYS A 160 -4.90 -3.60 -22.09
CA LYS A 160 -4.79 -2.86 -23.35
C LYS A 160 -3.37 -2.87 -23.87
N ARG A 161 -3.18 -3.12 -25.17
CA ARG A 161 -1.86 -3.07 -25.83
C ARG A 161 -1.36 -1.62 -25.86
N VAL A 162 -0.09 -1.43 -25.52
CA VAL A 162 0.53 -0.10 -25.46
C VAL A 162 1.95 -0.12 -26.02
N SER A 163 2.49 1.06 -26.31
CA SER A 163 3.93 1.22 -26.61
C SER A 163 4.80 0.97 -25.38
N GLY A 164 6.09 0.71 -25.60
CA GLY A 164 7.05 0.57 -24.50
C GLY A 164 7.18 1.83 -23.63
N SER A 165 7.09 3.02 -24.24
CA SER A 165 7.13 4.30 -23.51
C SER A 165 5.91 4.48 -22.60
N THR A 166 4.72 4.14 -23.08
CA THR A 166 3.48 4.19 -22.29
C THR A 166 3.51 3.15 -21.17
N TYR A 167 4.02 1.95 -21.42
CA TYR A 167 4.25 0.93 -20.39
C TYR A 167 5.15 1.45 -19.28
N SER A 168 6.34 1.96 -19.62
CA SER A 168 7.31 2.48 -18.65
C SER A 168 6.74 3.65 -17.85
N ARG A 169 6.02 4.57 -18.50
CA ARG A 169 5.36 5.71 -17.83
C ARG A 169 4.29 5.25 -16.84
N SER A 170 3.50 4.23 -17.22
CA SER A 170 2.43 3.68 -16.39
C SER A 170 2.95 3.05 -15.09
N VAL A 171 4.12 2.41 -15.14
CA VAL A 171 4.79 1.86 -13.96
C VAL A 171 5.46 2.97 -13.15
N LYS A 172 6.29 3.82 -13.79
CA LYS A 172 7.09 4.86 -13.12
C LYS A 172 6.22 5.86 -12.34
N LYS A 173 5.04 6.21 -12.87
CA LYS A 173 4.10 7.13 -12.21
C LYS A 173 3.77 6.71 -10.77
N TYR A 174 3.72 5.41 -10.49
CA TYR A 174 3.34 4.88 -9.18
C TYR A 174 4.52 4.35 -8.36
N MET A 175 5.76 4.51 -8.82
CA MET A 175 6.95 3.97 -8.15
C MET A 175 7.99 5.08 -7.93
N GLN A 176 7.53 6.27 -7.56
CA GLN A 176 8.43 7.39 -7.26
C GLN A 176 9.17 7.12 -5.95
N LYS A 177 10.47 7.40 -5.90
CA LYS A 177 11.33 7.17 -4.72
C LYS A 177 11.16 5.76 -4.12
N ALA A 178 11.05 4.76 -4.98
CA ALA A 178 10.68 3.42 -4.57
C ALA A 178 11.78 2.76 -3.72
N GLY A 179 11.38 2.16 -2.60
CA GLY A 179 12.17 1.17 -1.89
C GLY A 179 12.01 -0.23 -2.51
N VAL A 180 12.92 -1.12 -2.17
CA VAL A 180 13.01 -2.46 -2.76
C VAL A 180 13.17 -3.50 -1.65
N VAL A 181 12.44 -4.61 -1.77
CA VAL A 181 12.63 -5.82 -0.96
C VAL A 181 13.13 -6.90 -1.90
N TRP A 182 14.43 -7.12 -1.87
CA TRP A 182 15.06 -8.19 -2.65
C TRP A 182 14.63 -9.54 -2.12
N SER A 183 14.34 -10.46 -3.03
CA SER A 183 14.28 -11.87 -2.67
C SER A 183 15.64 -12.26 -2.12
N SER A 184 15.70 -12.76 -0.89
CA SER A 184 16.88 -13.48 -0.43
C SER A 184 16.96 -14.70 -1.33
N GLY A 185 17.95 -14.74 -2.24
CA GLY A 185 18.18 -15.88 -3.12
C GLY A 185 18.05 -17.18 -2.32
N MET A 186 17.40 -18.18 -2.93
CA MET A 186 17.22 -19.49 -2.31
C MET A 186 18.56 -20.12 -1.93
#